data_AF-A0ABD0QNG2-F1
#
_entry.id   AF-A0ABD0QNG2-F1
#
_cell.length_a   1.000
_cell.length_b   1.000
_cell.length_c   1.000
_cell.angle_alpha   90.00
_cell.angle_beta   90.00
_cell.angle_gamma   90.00
#
_symmetry.space_group_name_H-M   'P 1'
#
loop_
_entity.id
_entity.type
_entity.pdbx_description
1 polymer ?
#
loop_
_entity_poly.entity_id
_entity_poly.type
_entity_poly.pdbx_seq_one_letter_code
_entity_poly.pdbx_strand_id
1 'polypeptide(L)' 'NNRIDKRITRFVLPVGATINMDGTALYEAVASIFIAQLNNLDLDAGQIVTI' A
#
# COMPACT_ATOMS: atom_id res chain seq x y z
N ASN A 1 8.46 6.60 -23.87
CA ASN A 1 9.93 6.72 -23.90
C ASN A 1 10.71 5.61 -23.16
N ASN A 2 10.13 4.43 -22.85
CA ASN A 2 10.87 3.31 -22.22
C ASN A 2 10.97 2.03 -23.09
N ARG A 3 10.58 2.09 -24.38
CA ARG A 3 10.61 0.98 -25.37
C ARG A 3 10.01 -0.36 -24.89
N ILE A 4 8.98 -0.32 -24.05
CA ILE A 4 8.26 -1.53 -23.58
C ILE A 4 7.29 -2.03 -24.64
N ASP A 5 7.11 -3.35 -24.74
CA ASP A 5 6.15 -3.98 -25.66
C ASP A 5 4.72 -3.52 -25.34
N LYS A 6 4.05 -2.95 -26.35
CA LYS A 6 2.70 -2.42 -26.24
C LYS A 6 1.67 -3.48 -25.83
N ARG A 7 1.89 -4.75 -26.18
CA ARG A 7 1.00 -5.86 -25.80
C ARG A 7 1.01 -6.07 -24.29
N ILE A 8 2.19 -5.97 -23.67
CA ILE A 8 2.34 -6.09 -22.21
C ILE A 8 1.73 -4.87 -21.52
N THR A 9 2.08 -3.66 -21.96
CA THR A 9 1.59 -2.42 -21.34
C THR A 9 0.06 -2.30 -21.39
N ARG A 10 -0.58 -2.73 -22.49
CA ARG A 10 -2.05 -2.70 -22.63
C ARG A 10 -2.79 -3.64 -21.66
N PHE A 11 -2.13 -4.69 -21.19
CA PHE A 11 -2.70 -5.60 -20.20
C PHE A 11 -2.37 -5.15 -18.78
N VAL A 12 -1.10 -4.84 -18.50
CA VAL A 12 -0.63 -4.57 -17.14
C VAL A 12 -1.09 -3.21 -16.61
N LEU A 13 -1.15 -2.15 -17.43
CA LEU A 13 -1.53 -0.81 -16.92
C LEU A 13 -2.97 -0.74 -16.41
N PRO A 14 -4.00 -1.23 -17.13
CA PRO A 14 -5.38 -1.18 -16.62
C PRO A 14 -5.57 -2.04 -15.36
N VAL A 15 -4.97 -3.24 -15.34
CA VAL A 15 -5.03 -4.12 -14.16
C VAL A 15 -4.33 -3.45 -12.99
N GLY A 16 -3.09 -2.99 -13.19
CA GLY A 16 -2.27 -2.32 -12.19
C GLY A 16 -2.92 -1.05 -11.64
N ALA A 17 -3.64 -0.28 -12.46
CA ALA A 17 -4.34 0.92 -11.99
C ALA A 17 -5.46 0.63 -10.99
N THR A 18 -6.03 -0.58 -10.98
CA THR A 18 -7.08 -0.97 -10.02
C THR A 18 -6.52 -1.77 -8.84
N ILE A 19 -5.55 -2.64 -9.07
CA ILE A 19 -5.02 -3.52 -8.02
C ILE A 19 -3.82 -2.93 -7.27
N ASN A 20 -3.10 -1.98 -7.87
CA ASN A 20 -2.01 -1.31 -7.16
C ASN A 20 -2.65 -0.40 -6.11
N MET A 21 -2.58 -0.87 -4.88
CA MET A 21 -3.04 -0.18 -3.69
C MET A 21 -1.85 0.18 -2.78
N ASP A 22 -0.64 0.39 -3.33
CA ASP A 22 0.56 0.73 -2.54
C ASP A 22 0.33 2.03 -1.74
N GLY A 23 -0.30 3.03 -2.36
CA GLY A 23 -0.64 4.29 -1.69
C GLY A 23 -1.71 4.13 -0.61
N THR A 24 -2.72 3.30 -0.86
CA THR A 24 -3.78 3.00 0.12
C THR A 24 -3.23 2.24 1.30
N ALA A 25 -2.43 1.18 1.06
CA ALA A 25 -1.81 0.38 2.10
C ALA A 25 -0.87 1.22 2.97
N LEU A 26 -0.05 2.10 2.37
CA LEU A 26 0.80 3.01 3.13
C LEU A 26 -0.03 3.97 3.99
N TYR A 27 -1.12 4.52 3.44
CA TYR A 27 -2.01 5.42 4.17
C TYR A 27 -2.67 4.71 5.37
N GLU A 28 -3.21 3.51 5.16
CA GLU A 28 -3.87 2.70 6.20
C GLU A 28 -2.90 2.31 7.32
N ALA A 29 -1.69 1.87 6.97
CA ALA A 29 -0.64 1.53 7.93
C ALA A 29 -0.22 2.74 8.78
N VAL A 30 -0.01 3.91 8.17
CA VAL A 30 0.37 5.13 8.90
C VAL A 30 -0.79 5.62 9.77
N ALA A 31 -2.03 5.59 9.26
CA ALA A 31 -3.20 6.04 10.00
C ALA A 31 -3.47 5.18 11.25
N SER A 32 -3.34 3.86 11.14
CA SER A 32 -3.55 2.94 12.28
C SER A 32 -2.49 3.13 13.36
N ILE A 33 -1.21 3.25 12.98
CA ILE A 33 -0.11 3.54 13.91
C ILE A 33 -0.33 4.90 14.60
N PHE A 34 -0.73 5.93 13.84
CA PHE A 34 -1.01 7.26 14.38
C PHE A 34 -2.15 7.23 15.42
N ILE A 35 -3.23 6.52 15.14
CA ILE A 35 -4.35 6.37 16.08
C ILE A 35 -3.90 5.62 17.35
N ALA A 36 -3.07 4.58 17.23
CA ALA A 36 -2.54 3.87 18.39
C ALA A 36 -1.69 4.79 19.28
N GLN A 37 -0.80 5.59 18.68
CA GLN A 37 0.03 6.57 19.39
C GLN A 37 -0.81 7.63 20.11
N LEU A 38 -1.88 8.14 19.48
CA LEU A 38 -2.79 9.12 20.11
C LEU A 38 -3.50 8.57 21.36
N ASN A 39 -3.75 7.26 21.40
CA ASN A 39 -4.40 6.60 22.52
C ASN A 39 -3.40 6.04 23.55
N ASN A 40 -2.10 6.35 23.42
CA ASN A 40 -1.01 5.80 24.22
C ASN A 40 -0.99 4.26 24.21
N LEU A 41 -1.35 3.65 23.07
CA LEU A 41 -1.23 2.22 22.85
C LEU A 41 0.12 1.94 22.18
N ASP A 42 0.99 1.24 22.89
CA ASP A 42 2.24 0.73 22.31
C ASP A 42 1.94 -0.50 21.44
N LEU A 43 2.29 -0.41 20.16
CA LEU A 43 2.20 -1.51 19.22
C LEU A 43 3.49 -2.31 19.23
N ASP A 44 3.40 -3.60 19.54
CA ASP A 44 4.53 -4.53 19.39
C ASP A 44 4.74 -4.90 17.91
N ALA A 45 5.94 -5.39 17.57
CA ALA A 45 6.30 -5.79 16.20
C ALA A 45 5.31 -6.79 15.58
N GLY A 46 4.71 -7.69 16.38
CA GLY A 46 3.67 -8.60 15.90
C GLY A 46 2.38 -7.90 15.46
N GLN A 47 1.99 -6.82 16.16
CA GLN A 47 0.80 -6.03 15.82
C GLN A 47 1.04 -5.19 14.56
N ILE A 48 2.24 -4.63 14.40
CA ILE A 48 2.64 -3.87 13.21
C ILE A 48 2.63 -4.75 11.94
N VAL A 49 3.00 -6.02 12.04
CA VAL A 49 2.97 -6.97 10.90
C VAL A 49 1.56 -7.45 10.57
N THR A 50 0.65 -7.44 11.56
CA THR A 50 -0.73 -7.90 11.38
C THR A 50 -1.60 -6.83 10.71
N ILE A 51 -1.27 -5.55 10.96
CA ILE A 51 -1.82 -4.38 10.28
C ILE A 51 -1.34 -4.40 8.81
#